data_AF-A0AA39UM10-F1
#
_entry.id   AF-A0AA39UM10-F1
#
_cell.length_a   1.000
_cell.length_b   1.000
_cell.length_c   1.000
_cell.angle_alpha   90.00
_cell.angle_beta   90.00
_cell.angle_gamma   90.00
#
_symmetry.space_group_name_H-M   'P 1'
#
loop_
_entity.id
_entity.type
_entity.pdbx_description
1 polymer ?
#
loop_
_entity_poly.entity_id
_entity_poly.type
_entity_poly.pdbx_seq_one_letter_code
_entity_poly.pdbx_strand_id
1 'polypeptide(L)'
;MMKAHNKFLQENGLIKPLDNIYESKPTEKTPYYVAAYIMHKCDDTYIDGTSKPKDVQRGSYSHAEKIHAMAHYGFKKILRTGEVPWHQIEGSNGPTGHWVGNPAISEIVSTYMVSLHWRKVQQGETPQSSRAIRPEDLLKLWQENTKPNNFQPGFLPNGPGSWGGGITRRALHAIYTIAFCCLLRFDEVLKIQAHDIAYLDATTISITLPFRKTSQYGHITLSEIEPFVLKEMPSTMAHLYPV
;
A
#
# COMPACT_ATOMS: atom_id res chain seq x y z
N MET A 1 -16.21 -17.45 -0.60
CA MET A 1 -14.83 -17.61 -0.08
C MET A 1 -14.78 -18.43 1.21
N MET A 2 -15.50 -18.09 2.30
CA MET A 2 -15.51 -18.90 3.54
C MET A 2 -15.86 -20.39 3.32
N LYS A 3 -16.93 -20.69 2.58
CA LYS A 3 -17.30 -22.08 2.23
C LYS A 3 -16.20 -22.83 1.47
N ALA A 4 -15.50 -22.15 0.55
CA ALA A 4 -14.41 -22.73 -0.22
C ALA A 4 -13.17 -22.99 0.64
N HIS A 5 -12.86 -22.09 1.57
CA HIS A 5 -11.82 -22.30 2.57
C HIS A 5 -12.14 -23.53 3.43
N ASN A 6 -13.36 -23.60 3.98
CA ASN A 6 -13.75 -24.72 4.83
C ASN A 6 -13.73 -26.06 4.08
N LYS A 7 -14.26 -26.08 2.85
CA LYS A 7 -14.22 -27.26 1.97
C LYS A 7 -12.78 -27.73 1.71
N PHE A 8 -11.87 -26.81 1.43
CA PHE A 8 -10.45 -27.13 1.26
C PHE A 8 -9.85 -27.81 2.51
N LEU A 9 -10.15 -27.30 3.71
CA LEU A 9 -9.64 -27.90 4.95
C LEU A 9 -10.18 -29.33 5.16
N GLN A 10 -11.45 -29.57 4.80
CA GLN A 10 -12.07 -30.89 4.87
C GLN A 10 -11.44 -31.86 3.86
N GLU A 11 -11.27 -31.42 2.61
CA GLU A 11 -10.68 -32.24 1.53
C GLU A 11 -9.23 -32.63 1.81
N ASN A 12 -8.48 -31.78 2.53
CA ASN A 12 -7.09 -32.05 2.91
C ASN A 12 -6.97 -32.73 4.28
N GLY A 13 -8.08 -33.14 4.90
CA GLY A 13 -8.07 -33.82 6.20
C GLY A 13 -7.56 -32.97 7.38
N LEU A 14 -7.51 -31.63 7.22
CA LEU A 14 -7.06 -30.70 8.25
C LEU A 14 -8.12 -30.47 9.32
N ILE A 15 -9.40 -30.63 8.96
CA ILE A 15 -10.55 -30.63 9.86
C ILE A 15 -11.48 -31.80 9.51
N LYS A 16 -12.41 -32.16 10.42
CA LYS A 16 -13.33 -33.28 10.17
C LYS A 16 -14.35 -32.92 9.06
N PRO A 17 -14.92 -33.91 8.34
CA PRO A 17 -15.81 -33.69 7.19
C PRO A 17 -17.11 -32.88 7.45
N LEU A 18 -17.42 -32.57 8.70
CA LEU A 18 -18.59 -31.75 9.09
C LEU A 18 -18.22 -30.52 9.92
N ASP A 19 -16.93 -30.35 10.24
CA ASP A 19 -16.48 -29.21 11.03
C ASP A 19 -16.44 -27.94 10.16
N ASN A 20 -16.73 -26.80 10.80
CA ASN A 20 -16.61 -25.50 10.18
C ASN A 20 -15.87 -24.53 11.10
N ILE A 21 -14.68 -24.08 10.66
CA ILE A 21 -13.82 -23.20 11.45
C ILE A 21 -14.44 -21.82 11.72
N TYR A 22 -15.49 -21.45 11.00
CA TYR A 22 -16.24 -20.19 11.17
C TYR A 22 -17.50 -20.34 12.03
N GLU A 23 -17.83 -21.55 12.46
CA GLU A 23 -18.99 -21.85 13.31
C GLU A 23 -18.57 -22.47 14.65
N SER A 24 -17.49 -23.26 14.66
CA SER A 24 -16.90 -23.83 15.88
C SER A 24 -15.95 -22.86 16.58
N LYS A 25 -15.78 -23.02 17.90
CA LYS A 25 -14.78 -22.27 18.68
C LYS A 25 -13.37 -22.46 18.06
N PRO A 26 -12.63 -21.37 17.76
CA PRO A 26 -11.29 -21.49 17.21
C PRO A 26 -10.32 -22.15 18.18
N THR A 27 -9.30 -22.78 17.62
CA THR A 27 -8.28 -23.54 18.35
C THR A 27 -6.91 -22.93 18.07
N GLU A 28 -5.89 -23.37 18.80
CA GLU A 28 -4.49 -23.04 18.54
C GLU A 28 -4.09 -23.21 17.07
N LYS A 29 -4.69 -24.19 16.37
CA LYS A 29 -4.37 -24.51 14.97
C LYS A 29 -5.06 -23.59 13.97
N THR A 30 -6.09 -22.84 14.37
CA THR A 30 -6.91 -22.05 13.45
C THR A 30 -6.13 -21.01 12.63
N PRO A 31 -5.13 -20.29 13.18
CA PRO A 31 -4.22 -19.46 12.38
C PRO A 31 -3.54 -20.19 11.21
N TYR A 32 -3.07 -21.42 11.44
CA TYR A 32 -2.38 -22.21 10.43
C TYR A 32 -3.33 -22.62 9.30
N TYR A 33 -4.61 -22.85 9.59
CA TYR A 33 -5.60 -23.14 8.55
C TYR A 33 -5.79 -21.96 7.59
N VAL A 34 -5.83 -20.73 8.12
CA VAL A 34 -5.88 -19.50 7.30
C VAL A 34 -4.64 -19.40 6.41
N ALA A 35 -3.45 -19.56 6.99
CA ALA A 35 -2.20 -19.52 6.23
C ALA A 35 -2.13 -20.62 5.16
N ALA A 36 -2.55 -21.85 5.48
CA ALA A 36 -2.56 -22.98 4.56
C ALA A 36 -3.48 -22.74 3.35
N TYR A 37 -4.63 -22.09 3.54
CA TYR A 37 -5.52 -21.78 2.42
C TYR A 37 -4.99 -20.64 1.54
N ILE A 38 -4.39 -19.61 2.14
CA ILE A 38 -3.68 -18.57 1.39
C ILE A 38 -2.52 -19.21 0.61
N MET A 39 -1.75 -20.10 1.24
CA MET A 39 -0.66 -20.84 0.62
C MET A 39 -1.14 -21.66 -0.58
N HIS A 40 -2.22 -22.42 -0.41
CA HIS A 40 -2.80 -23.21 -1.48
C HIS A 40 -3.25 -22.35 -2.68
N LYS A 41 -3.85 -21.18 -2.45
CA LYS A 41 -4.38 -20.33 -3.53
C LYS A 41 -3.37 -19.39 -4.17
N CYS A 42 -2.43 -18.85 -3.40
CA CYS A 42 -1.61 -17.72 -3.83
C CYS A 42 -0.12 -18.04 -3.89
N ASP A 43 0.38 -18.96 -3.08
CA ASP A 43 1.82 -19.22 -2.99
C ASP A 43 2.31 -20.19 -4.07
N ASP A 44 3.62 -20.22 -4.28
CA ASP A 44 4.29 -21.14 -5.20
C ASP A 44 4.58 -22.51 -4.61
N THR A 45 4.20 -22.72 -3.35
CA THR A 45 4.49 -23.91 -2.57
C THR A 45 3.18 -24.57 -2.15
N TYR A 46 3.12 -25.90 -2.21
CA TYR A 46 2.04 -26.72 -1.65
C TYR A 46 2.19 -26.83 -0.12
N ILE A 47 1.15 -27.32 0.56
CA ILE A 47 1.16 -27.44 2.03
C ILE A 47 2.23 -28.43 2.53
N ASP A 48 2.58 -29.40 1.70
CA ASP A 48 3.64 -30.38 1.97
C ASP A 48 5.06 -29.83 1.77
N GLY A 49 5.18 -28.55 1.37
CA GLY A 49 6.46 -27.88 1.12
C GLY A 49 7.00 -28.08 -0.29
N THR A 50 6.31 -28.81 -1.16
CA THR A 50 6.75 -29.02 -2.55
C THR A 50 6.42 -27.81 -3.42
N SER A 51 7.26 -27.52 -4.41
CA SER A 51 7.03 -26.41 -5.34
C SER A 51 5.92 -26.73 -6.34
N LYS A 52 5.01 -25.79 -6.54
CA LYS A 52 3.98 -25.86 -7.58
C LYS A 52 4.61 -25.70 -8.95
N PRO A 53 4.17 -26.47 -9.95
CA PRO A 53 4.50 -26.24 -11.35
C PRO A 53 4.14 -24.81 -11.82
N LYS A 54 4.83 -24.30 -12.85
CA LYS A 54 4.67 -22.92 -13.34
C LYS A 54 3.35 -22.69 -14.10
N ASP A 55 2.76 -23.75 -14.64
CA ASP A 55 1.49 -23.79 -15.36
C ASP A 55 0.27 -23.71 -14.43
N VAL A 56 0.44 -24.03 -13.14
CA VAL A 56 -0.63 -23.88 -12.15
C VAL A 56 -0.88 -22.40 -11.89
N GLN A 57 -2.11 -21.95 -12.15
CA GLN A 57 -2.54 -20.58 -11.88
C GLN A 57 -2.46 -20.26 -10.38
N ARG A 58 -1.82 -19.13 -10.04
CA ARG A 58 -1.63 -18.64 -8.67
C ARG A 58 -2.36 -17.32 -8.49
N GLY A 59 -3.02 -17.15 -7.35
CA GLY A 59 -3.58 -15.86 -6.95
C GLY A 59 -2.48 -14.82 -6.69
N SER A 60 -2.79 -13.55 -6.96
CA SER A 60 -1.91 -12.42 -6.62
C SER A 60 -1.88 -12.13 -5.12
N TYR A 61 -0.97 -11.26 -4.68
CA TYR A 61 -0.97 -10.76 -3.32
C TYR A 61 -2.32 -10.10 -2.94
N SER A 62 -2.92 -9.33 -3.84
CA SER A 62 -4.27 -8.77 -3.65
C SER A 62 -5.33 -9.86 -3.39
N HIS A 63 -5.20 -11.02 -4.05
CA HIS A 63 -6.10 -12.14 -3.80
C HIS A 63 -5.87 -12.75 -2.41
N ALA A 64 -4.61 -12.85 -1.96
CA ALA A 64 -4.29 -13.25 -0.60
C ALA A 64 -4.89 -12.30 0.45
N GLU A 65 -4.81 -10.99 0.25
CA GLU A 65 -5.42 -9.99 1.13
C GLU A 65 -6.94 -10.14 1.21
N LYS A 66 -7.62 -10.44 0.10
CA LYS A 66 -9.06 -10.72 0.09
C LYS A 66 -9.42 -11.95 0.91
N ILE A 67 -8.60 -13.01 0.83
CA ILE A 67 -8.77 -14.23 1.65
C ILE A 67 -8.53 -13.90 3.13
N HIS A 68 -7.47 -13.15 3.44
CA HIS A 68 -7.13 -12.72 4.79
C HIS A 68 -8.25 -11.88 5.42
N ALA A 69 -8.72 -10.84 4.72
CA ALA A 69 -9.82 -9.98 5.14
C ALA A 69 -11.12 -10.77 5.32
N MET A 70 -11.39 -11.76 4.47
CA MET A 70 -12.54 -12.66 4.61
C MET A 70 -12.44 -13.49 5.90
N ALA A 71 -11.27 -14.06 6.21
CA ALA A 71 -11.08 -14.82 7.44
C ALA A 71 -11.22 -13.93 8.69
N HIS A 72 -10.61 -12.74 8.66
CA HIS A 72 -10.74 -11.74 9.71
C HIS A 72 -12.18 -11.35 9.96
N TYR A 73 -12.95 -11.07 8.91
CA TYR A 73 -14.38 -10.80 9.01
C TYR A 73 -15.15 -11.97 9.62
N GLY A 74 -14.90 -13.20 9.16
CA GLY A 74 -15.56 -14.41 9.66
C GLY A 74 -15.38 -14.57 11.17
N PHE A 75 -14.15 -14.52 11.66
CA PHE A 75 -13.87 -14.64 13.09
C PHE A 75 -14.42 -13.46 13.91
N LYS A 76 -14.29 -12.23 13.39
CA LYS A 76 -14.77 -11.03 14.07
C LYS A 76 -16.29 -10.97 14.17
N LYS A 77 -17.02 -11.27 13.09
CA LYS A 77 -18.47 -11.05 13.01
C LYS A 77 -19.29 -12.28 13.36
N ILE A 78 -18.87 -13.47 12.92
CA ILE A 78 -19.63 -14.71 13.14
C ILE A 78 -19.30 -15.25 14.53
N LEU A 79 -18.02 -15.45 14.83
CA LEU A 79 -17.56 -16.03 16.10
C LEU A 79 -17.34 -14.99 17.20
N ARG A 80 -17.45 -13.70 16.88
CA ARG A 80 -17.34 -12.57 17.81
C ARG A 80 -16.07 -12.59 18.65
N THR A 81 -14.96 -13.00 18.03
CA THR A 81 -13.68 -13.18 18.74
C THR A 81 -12.92 -11.87 19.00
N GLY A 82 -13.47 -10.73 18.58
CA GLY A 82 -12.91 -9.39 18.81
C GLY A 82 -11.84 -8.96 17.80
N GLU A 83 -11.07 -7.95 18.19
CA GLU A 83 -9.96 -7.34 17.42
C GLU A 83 -8.59 -7.49 18.09
N VAL A 84 -8.52 -8.26 19.17
CA VAL A 84 -7.25 -8.52 19.85
C VAL A 84 -6.48 -9.60 19.08
N PRO A 85 -5.14 -9.46 18.90
CA PRO A 85 -4.32 -10.51 18.32
C PRO A 85 -4.54 -11.86 18.99
N TRP A 86 -4.50 -12.94 18.20
CA TRP A 86 -4.64 -14.30 18.72
C TRP A 86 -3.48 -14.63 19.67
N HIS A 87 -3.79 -14.90 20.94
CA HIS A 87 -2.79 -15.22 21.96
C HIS A 87 -3.35 -16.21 22.98
N GLN A 88 -2.44 -16.88 23.67
CA GLN A 88 -2.78 -17.78 24.77
C GLN A 88 -2.95 -16.95 26.05
N ILE A 89 -3.99 -17.24 26.84
CA ILE A 89 -4.17 -16.63 28.15
C ILE A 89 -3.13 -17.21 29.11
N GLU A 90 -2.35 -16.32 29.71
CA GLU A 90 -1.47 -16.64 30.83
C GLU A 90 -2.27 -16.61 32.13
N GLY A 91 -2.18 -17.70 32.89
CA GLY A 91 -2.71 -17.80 34.24
C GLY A 91 -1.61 -17.63 35.28
N SER A 92 -1.99 -17.62 36.54
CA SER A 92 -1.06 -17.45 37.68
C SER A 92 0.08 -18.49 37.72
N ASN A 93 -0.10 -19.65 37.09
CA ASN A 93 0.87 -20.75 37.05
C ASN A 93 1.40 -21.05 35.63
N GLY A 94 1.31 -20.09 34.70
CA GLY A 94 1.74 -20.25 33.31
C GLY A 94 0.59 -20.40 32.30
N PRO A 95 0.86 -20.90 31.08
CA PRO A 95 -0.11 -20.88 29.99
C PRO A 95 -1.29 -21.81 30.27
N THR A 96 -2.51 -21.27 30.19
CA THR A 96 -3.74 -22.00 30.58
C THR A 96 -4.23 -23.01 29.53
N GLY A 97 -3.64 -23.04 28.33
CA GLY A 97 -4.18 -23.79 27.19
C GLY A 97 -5.36 -23.08 26.50
N HIS A 98 -5.88 -21.99 27.06
CA HIS A 98 -6.97 -21.23 26.47
C HIS A 98 -6.46 -20.14 25.55
N TRP A 99 -7.04 -20.08 24.35
CA TRP A 99 -6.68 -19.10 23.33
C TRP A 99 -7.82 -18.13 23.09
N VAL A 100 -7.48 -16.84 22.94
CA VAL A 100 -8.42 -15.74 22.72
C VAL A 100 -7.90 -14.77 21.66
N GLY A 101 -8.79 -13.91 21.17
CA GLY A 101 -8.51 -12.95 20.10
C GLY A 101 -8.97 -13.44 18.74
N ASN A 102 -8.52 -12.83 17.65
CA ASN A 102 -8.90 -13.21 16.30
C ASN A 102 -7.77 -13.96 15.57
N PRO A 103 -7.96 -15.24 15.20
CA PRO A 103 -6.93 -16.06 14.55
C PRO A 103 -6.32 -15.45 13.27
N ALA A 104 -7.10 -14.66 12.52
CA ALA A 104 -6.63 -14.05 11.28
C ALA A 104 -5.63 -12.92 11.49
N ILE A 105 -5.62 -12.27 12.66
CA ILE A 105 -4.64 -11.22 13.03
C ILE A 105 -3.58 -11.76 14.00
N SER A 106 -3.40 -13.08 14.03
CA SER A 106 -2.30 -13.71 14.73
C SER A 106 -0.95 -13.27 14.15
N GLU A 107 0.10 -13.39 14.96
CA GLU A 107 1.48 -13.21 14.50
C GLU A 107 1.81 -14.16 13.34
N ILE A 108 1.39 -15.42 13.43
CA ILE A 108 1.60 -16.45 12.40
C ILE A 108 1.08 -15.98 11.03
N VAL A 109 -0.18 -15.54 10.98
CA VAL A 109 -0.79 -15.10 9.71
C VAL A 109 -0.18 -13.78 9.22
N SER A 110 0.12 -12.86 10.13
CA SER A 110 0.72 -11.56 9.78
C SER A 110 2.12 -11.73 9.19
N THR A 111 2.99 -12.50 9.86
CA THR A 111 4.34 -12.84 9.39
C THR A 111 4.31 -13.59 8.07
N TYR A 112 3.34 -14.51 7.91
CA TYR A 112 3.15 -15.21 6.64
C TYR A 112 2.75 -14.26 5.51
N MET A 113 1.82 -13.34 5.74
CA MET A 113 1.40 -12.34 4.74
C MET A 113 2.55 -11.42 4.32
N VAL A 114 3.35 -10.93 5.27
CA VAL A 114 4.55 -10.13 4.95
C VAL A 114 5.54 -10.93 4.09
N SER A 115 5.81 -12.18 4.48
CA SER A 115 6.73 -13.04 3.73
C SER A 115 6.22 -13.35 2.32
N LEU A 116 4.92 -13.62 2.19
CA LEU A 116 4.26 -13.83 0.90
C LEU A 116 4.36 -12.59 0.03
N HIS A 117 4.15 -11.39 0.58
CA HIS A 117 4.30 -10.13 -0.15
C HIS A 117 5.67 -10.03 -0.83
N TRP A 118 6.75 -10.26 -0.07
CA TRP A 118 8.11 -10.21 -0.60
C TRP A 118 8.35 -11.27 -1.68
N ARG A 119 7.87 -12.50 -1.50
CA ARG A 119 7.95 -13.55 -2.53
C ARG A 119 7.23 -13.15 -3.81
N LYS A 120 6.05 -12.54 -3.71
CA LYS A 120 5.29 -12.06 -4.87
C LYS A 120 6.00 -10.94 -5.62
N VAL A 121 6.58 -9.99 -4.89
CA VAL A 121 7.41 -8.93 -5.49
C VAL A 121 8.61 -9.52 -6.21
N GLN A 122 9.29 -10.50 -5.63
CA GLN A 122 10.41 -11.22 -6.28
C GLN A 122 9.97 -11.98 -7.54
N GLN A 123 8.74 -12.50 -7.57
CA GLN A 123 8.13 -13.13 -8.75
C GLN A 123 7.68 -12.11 -9.81
N GLY A 124 7.90 -10.81 -9.60
CA GLY A 124 7.57 -9.74 -10.54
C GLY A 124 6.16 -9.18 -10.39
N GLU A 125 5.41 -9.54 -9.34
CA GLU A 125 4.18 -8.80 -9.02
C GLU A 125 4.56 -7.36 -8.64
N THR A 126 3.91 -6.40 -9.28
CA THR A 126 4.11 -4.99 -8.94
C THR A 126 3.75 -4.79 -7.46
N PRO A 127 4.66 -4.25 -6.63
CA PRO A 127 4.40 -4.00 -5.23
C PRO A 127 3.10 -3.21 -5.08
N GLN A 128 2.19 -3.72 -4.25
CA GLN A 128 0.93 -3.06 -3.92
C GLN A 128 1.16 -2.00 -2.84
N SER A 129 2.11 -1.11 -3.06
CA SER A 129 2.34 0.09 -2.26
C SER A 129 2.89 1.19 -3.15
N SER A 130 2.65 2.44 -2.74
CA SER A 130 2.99 3.71 -3.42
C SER A 130 4.04 3.58 -4.52
N ARG A 131 3.58 3.44 -5.76
CA ARG A 131 4.48 3.43 -6.92
C ARG A 131 5.15 4.80 -7.00
N ALA A 132 6.48 4.80 -7.07
CA ALA A 132 7.24 6.02 -7.34
C ALA A 132 6.80 6.60 -8.68
N ILE A 133 6.54 7.90 -8.70
CA ILE A 133 6.17 8.63 -9.90
C ILE A 133 7.37 8.62 -10.83
N ARG A 134 7.17 8.17 -12.07
CA ARG A 134 8.21 8.16 -13.10
C ARG A 134 8.05 9.38 -14.01
N PRO A 135 9.13 9.80 -14.71
CA PRO A 135 9.04 10.86 -15.72
C PRO A 135 7.91 10.64 -16.74
N GLU A 136 7.69 9.39 -17.17
CA GLU A 136 6.62 9.07 -18.14
C GLU A 136 5.21 9.29 -17.56
N ASP A 137 5.04 9.16 -16.23
CA ASP A 137 3.76 9.43 -15.57
C ASP A 137 3.49 10.94 -15.55
N LEU A 138 4.52 11.76 -15.30
CA LEU A 138 4.45 13.23 -15.37
C LEU A 138 4.22 13.72 -16.80
N LEU A 139 4.82 13.07 -17.80
CA LEU A 139 4.59 13.38 -19.21
C LEU A 139 3.12 13.16 -19.58
N LYS A 140 2.53 12.01 -19.20
CA LYS A 140 1.11 11.74 -19.44
C LYS A 140 0.22 12.77 -18.73
N LEU A 141 0.56 13.12 -17.49
CA LEU A 141 -0.18 14.14 -16.74
C LEU A 141 -0.12 15.50 -17.43
N TRP A 142 1.07 15.91 -17.90
CA TRP A 142 1.28 17.16 -18.62
C TRP A 142 0.46 17.21 -19.91
N GLN A 143 0.52 16.15 -20.73
CA GLN A 143 -0.23 16.03 -21.99
C GLN A 143 -1.75 16.13 -21.77
N GLU A 144 -2.26 15.56 -20.69
CA GLU A 144 -3.69 15.65 -20.36
C GLU A 144 -4.08 17.04 -19.85
N ASN A 145 -3.23 17.68 -19.05
CA ASN A 145 -3.52 18.98 -18.46
C ASN A 145 -3.34 20.16 -19.44
N THR A 146 -2.52 20.02 -20.48
CA THR A 146 -2.33 21.04 -21.53
C THR A 146 -3.39 21.01 -22.62
N LYS A 147 -4.33 20.06 -22.59
CA LYS A 147 -5.47 20.06 -23.52
C LYS A 147 -6.31 21.34 -23.36
N PRO A 148 -6.79 21.95 -24.45
CA PRO A 148 -7.52 23.22 -24.40
C PRO A 148 -8.69 23.23 -23.41
N ASN A 149 -9.44 22.13 -23.32
CA ASN A 149 -10.58 21.97 -22.43
C ASN A 149 -10.20 21.85 -20.95
N ASN A 150 -8.96 21.42 -20.66
CA ASN A 150 -8.46 21.16 -19.31
C ASN A 150 -7.58 22.32 -18.78
N PHE A 151 -7.06 23.17 -19.66
CA PHE A 151 -6.15 24.25 -19.32
C PHE A 151 -6.87 25.56 -18.94
N GLN A 152 -8.09 25.78 -19.44
CA GLN A 152 -8.81 27.05 -19.24
C GLN A 152 -9.30 27.24 -17.78
N PRO A 153 -8.94 28.35 -17.12
CA PRO A 153 -9.47 28.69 -15.81
C PRO A 153 -10.94 29.13 -15.95
N GLY A 154 -11.86 28.31 -15.43
CA GLY A 154 -13.30 28.63 -15.41
C GLY A 154 -14.19 27.56 -16.04
N PHE A 155 -13.63 26.65 -16.84
CA PHE A 155 -14.38 25.50 -17.34
C PHE A 155 -14.33 24.39 -16.29
N LEU A 156 -15.41 24.25 -15.50
CA LEU A 156 -15.68 23.00 -14.78
C LEU A 156 -16.39 22.10 -15.79
N PRO A 157 -15.77 21.01 -16.26
CA PRO A 157 -16.47 20.11 -17.17
C PRO A 157 -17.71 19.60 -16.43
N ASN A 158 -18.88 19.58 -17.08
CA ASN A 158 -20.08 18.95 -16.52
C ASN A 158 -20.10 17.48 -16.95
N GLY A 159 -20.01 16.55 -15.99
CA GLY A 159 -20.18 15.12 -16.24
C GLY A 159 -19.40 14.20 -15.30
N PRO A 160 -19.79 12.92 -15.17
CA PRO A 160 -19.00 11.94 -14.42
C PRO A 160 -17.61 11.80 -15.04
N GLY A 161 -16.56 12.09 -14.26
CA GLY A 161 -15.17 12.15 -14.72
C GLY A 161 -14.59 13.56 -14.86
N SER A 162 -15.39 14.61 -14.60
CA SER A 162 -14.92 15.99 -14.57
C SER A 162 -14.15 16.35 -13.30
N TRP A 163 -12.95 15.78 -13.19
CA TRP A 163 -12.11 16.02 -12.03
C TRP A 163 -11.26 17.28 -12.21
N GLY A 164 -11.51 18.29 -11.38
CA GLY A 164 -10.71 19.51 -11.25
C GLY A 164 -10.72 20.42 -12.49
N GLY A 165 -11.11 21.69 -12.30
CA GLY A 165 -10.94 22.71 -13.34
C GLY A 165 -9.45 23.00 -13.61
N GLY A 166 -9.16 23.85 -14.61
CA GLY A 166 -7.77 24.14 -15.01
C GLY A 166 -6.87 24.67 -13.89
N ILE A 167 -7.43 25.37 -12.89
CA ILE A 167 -6.68 25.82 -11.71
C ILE A 167 -6.19 24.63 -10.88
N THR A 168 -7.08 23.70 -10.51
CA THR A 168 -6.74 22.51 -9.72
C THR A 168 -5.74 21.63 -10.46
N ARG A 169 -5.86 21.51 -11.78
CA ARG A 169 -4.94 20.73 -12.61
C ARG A 169 -3.54 21.32 -12.62
N ARG A 170 -3.40 22.64 -12.74
CA ARG A 170 -2.11 23.34 -12.65
C ARG A 170 -1.49 23.21 -11.26
N ALA A 171 -2.29 23.38 -10.21
CA ALA A 171 -1.84 23.21 -8.83
C ALA A 171 -1.33 21.77 -8.58
N LEU A 172 -2.07 20.76 -9.03
CA LEU A 172 -1.64 19.37 -8.94
C LEU A 172 -0.36 19.13 -9.74
N HIS A 173 -0.29 19.62 -10.98
CA HIS A 173 0.92 19.47 -11.80
C HIS A 173 2.14 20.04 -11.07
N ALA A 174 2.06 21.26 -10.54
CA ALA A 174 3.11 21.89 -9.75
C ALA A 174 3.49 21.06 -8.51
N ILE A 175 2.51 20.54 -7.76
CA ILE A 175 2.76 19.67 -6.59
C ILE A 175 3.50 18.39 -7.01
N TYR A 176 3.09 17.76 -8.10
CA TYR A 176 3.70 16.54 -8.62
C TYR A 176 5.14 16.77 -9.10
N THR A 177 5.41 17.88 -9.80
CA THR A 177 6.76 18.24 -10.26
C THR A 177 7.67 18.65 -9.10
N ILE A 178 7.16 19.40 -8.10
CA ILE A 178 7.94 19.75 -6.90
C ILE A 178 8.26 18.49 -6.09
N ALA A 179 7.28 17.60 -5.90
CA ALA A 179 7.51 16.31 -5.24
C ALA A 179 8.61 15.50 -5.94
N PHE A 180 8.55 15.45 -7.27
CA PHE A 180 9.50 14.70 -8.08
C PHE A 180 10.90 15.31 -8.07
N CYS A 181 11.04 16.62 -8.32
CA CYS A 181 12.34 17.31 -8.40
C CYS A 181 13.02 17.44 -7.04
N CYS A 182 12.27 17.72 -5.97
CA CYS A 182 12.81 17.85 -4.63
C CYS A 182 12.81 16.52 -3.85
N LEU A 183 12.39 15.42 -4.49
CA LEU A 183 12.25 14.07 -3.92
C LEU A 183 11.39 14.03 -2.64
N LEU A 184 10.33 14.84 -2.58
CA LEU A 184 9.46 15.02 -1.42
C LEU A 184 8.24 14.11 -1.48
N ARG A 185 7.71 13.76 -0.31
CA ARG A 185 6.37 13.16 -0.19
C ARG A 185 5.29 14.23 -0.37
N PHE A 186 4.07 13.83 -0.71
CA PHE A 186 2.97 14.81 -0.89
C PHE A 186 2.64 15.58 0.38
N ASP A 187 2.69 14.94 1.55
CA ASP A 187 2.46 15.63 2.83
C ASP A 187 3.57 16.65 3.16
N GLU A 188 4.76 16.46 2.60
CA GLU A 188 5.87 17.41 2.70
C GLU A 188 5.66 18.59 1.75
N VAL A 189 5.33 18.35 0.48
CA VAL A 189 5.05 19.43 -0.50
C VAL A 189 3.91 20.33 -0.05
N LEU A 190 2.85 19.76 0.54
CA LEU A 190 1.70 20.53 1.02
C LEU A 190 2.00 21.47 2.20
N LYS A 191 3.17 21.35 2.84
CA LYS A 191 3.61 22.26 3.90
C LYS A 191 4.35 23.50 3.36
N ILE A 192 4.76 23.47 2.09
CA ILE A 192 5.47 24.59 1.44
C ILE A 192 4.49 25.75 1.24
N GLN A 193 4.89 26.94 1.68
CA GLN A 193 4.13 28.17 1.53
C GLN A 193 4.72 29.08 0.45
N ALA A 194 3.98 30.11 0.04
CA ALA A 194 4.44 31.02 -1.00
C ALA A 194 5.76 31.74 -0.64
N HIS A 195 6.00 32.03 0.64
CA HIS A 195 7.24 32.67 1.09
C HIS A 195 8.46 31.74 1.10
N ASP A 196 8.24 30.43 0.98
CA ASP A 196 9.30 29.42 0.87
C ASP A 196 9.85 29.32 -0.57
N ILE A 197 9.19 29.97 -1.54
CA ILE A 197 9.54 29.96 -2.96
C ILE A 197 10.07 31.35 -3.35
N ALA A 198 11.34 31.42 -3.71
CA ALA A 198 11.98 32.63 -4.20
C ALA A 198 12.31 32.49 -5.69
N TYR A 199 12.02 33.53 -6.48
CA TYR A 199 12.46 33.61 -7.88
C TYR A 199 13.87 34.21 -7.90
N LEU A 200 14.84 33.43 -8.38
CA LEU A 200 16.22 33.89 -8.53
C LEU A 200 16.42 34.62 -9.86
N ASP A 201 15.76 34.12 -10.92
CA ASP A 201 15.69 34.73 -12.24
C ASP A 201 14.38 34.32 -12.94
N ALA A 202 14.17 34.71 -14.21
CA ALA A 202 12.97 34.39 -14.98
C ALA A 202 12.74 32.89 -15.22
N THR A 203 13.77 32.08 -15.03
CA THR A 203 13.84 30.65 -15.36
C THR A 203 14.22 29.78 -14.16
N THR A 204 14.52 30.38 -13.00
CA THR A 204 15.09 29.68 -11.85
C THR A 204 14.33 30.03 -10.59
N ILE A 205 13.79 29.01 -9.93
CA ILE A 205 13.16 29.12 -8.62
C ILE A 205 14.01 28.42 -7.56
N SER A 206 14.01 28.98 -6.36
CA SER A 206 14.64 28.43 -5.17
C SER A 206 13.54 28.06 -4.18
N ILE A 207 13.51 26.80 -3.75
CA ILE A 207 12.53 26.30 -2.78
C ILE A 207 13.27 25.97 -1.48
N THR A 208 12.99 26.75 -0.44
CA THR A 208 13.50 26.51 0.92
C THR A 208 12.49 25.65 1.67
N LEU A 209 12.91 24.52 2.24
CA LEU A 209 11.97 23.65 2.95
C LEU A 209 11.70 24.18 4.37
N PRO A 210 10.43 24.34 4.80
CA PRO A 210 10.11 24.76 6.16
C PRO A 210 10.28 23.61 7.19
N PHE A 211 10.69 22.43 6.74
CA PHE A 211 10.89 21.23 7.56
C PHE A 211 12.17 20.52 7.15
N ARG A 212 12.75 19.77 8.09
CA ARG A 212 13.97 19.01 7.87
C ARG A 212 13.69 17.76 7.04
N LYS A 213 14.35 17.62 5.89
CA LYS A 213 14.55 16.32 5.23
C LYS A 213 15.78 15.69 5.86
N THR A 214 15.61 14.55 6.53
CA THR A 214 16.64 13.92 7.37
C THR A 214 18.00 13.82 6.69
N SER A 215 18.97 14.67 7.06
CA SER A 215 20.39 14.36 6.90
C SER A 215 20.70 13.19 7.85
N GLN A 216 21.44 12.19 7.37
CA GLN A 216 21.90 11.06 8.19
C GLN A 216 22.77 11.50 9.39
N TYR A 217 23.28 12.74 9.36
CA TYR A 217 24.04 13.35 10.44
C TYR A 217 23.18 14.40 11.13
N GLY A 218 22.71 14.07 12.34
CA GLY A 218 21.99 14.98 13.24
C GLY A 218 22.78 16.26 13.54
N HIS A 219 22.06 17.37 13.70
CA HIS A 219 22.53 18.74 13.97
C HIS A 219 22.86 19.57 12.72
N ILE A 220 21.79 20.04 12.08
CA ILE A 220 21.82 21.17 11.15
C ILE A 220 20.63 22.06 11.54
N THR A 221 20.89 23.33 11.79
CA THR A 221 19.93 24.37 12.19
C THR A 221 19.09 24.78 10.97
N LEU A 222 17.88 25.35 11.15
CA LEU A 222 17.04 25.79 10.00
C LEU A 222 17.76 26.77 9.05
N SER A 223 18.76 27.50 9.55
CA SER A 223 19.63 28.41 8.79
C SER A 223 20.64 27.72 7.85
N GLU A 224 20.74 26.40 7.90
CA GLU A 224 21.73 25.61 7.15
C GLU A 224 21.06 24.60 6.19
N ILE A 225 19.74 24.67 6.00
CA ILE A 225 19.05 23.89 4.97
C ILE A 225 19.31 24.55 3.61
N GLU A 226 20.16 23.92 2.80
CA GLU A 226 20.38 24.37 1.43
C GLU A 226 19.07 24.30 0.63
N PRO A 227 18.66 25.39 -0.05
CA PRO A 227 17.44 25.40 -0.83
C PRO A 227 17.59 24.56 -2.10
N PHE A 228 16.47 24.00 -2.56
CA PHE A 228 16.43 23.34 -3.86
C PHE A 228 16.34 24.40 -4.96
N VAL A 229 17.38 24.50 -5.78
CA VAL A 229 17.40 25.38 -6.94
C VAL A 229 16.90 24.60 -8.16
N LEU A 230 15.74 24.98 -8.67
CA LEU A 230 15.13 24.38 -9.85
C LEU A 230 15.24 25.36 -11.02
N LYS A 231 15.96 24.96 -12.06
CA LYS A 231 16.11 25.71 -13.31
C LYS A 231 15.17 25.17 -14.38
N GLU A 232 14.75 26.05 -15.29
CA GLU A 232 14.00 25.69 -16.48
C GLU A 232 14.71 24.56 -17.23
N MET A 233 13.95 23.50 -17.48
CA MET A 233 14.43 22.31 -18.18
C MET A 233 14.34 22.55 -19.70
N PRO A 234 15.18 21.88 -20.51
CA PRO A 234 15.07 21.93 -21.96
C PRO A 234 13.65 21.59 -22.43
N SER A 235 13.24 22.10 -23.60
CA SER A 235 11.88 21.92 -24.13
C SER A 235 11.41 20.45 -24.23
N THR A 236 12.34 19.51 -24.40
CA THR A 236 12.08 18.06 -24.39
C THR A 236 11.62 17.53 -23.02
N MET A 237 11.91 18.25 -21.93
CA MET A 237 11.60 17.92 -20.54
C MET A 237 10.71 18.95 -19.85
N ALA A 238 10.02 19.80 -20.62
CA ALA A 238 9.13 20.84 -20.08
C ALA A 238 8.05 20.28 -19.12
N HIS A 239 7.66 19.02 -19.27
CA HIS A 239 6.73 18.30 -18.38
C HIS A 239 7.25 18.04 -16.96
N LEU A 240 8.54 18.28 -16.71
CA LEU A 240 9.19 18.13 -15.40
C LEU A 240 9.41 19.47 -14.69
N TYR A 241 9.02 20.58 -15.33
CA TYR A 241 9.26 21.92 -14.79
C TYR A 241 8.01 22.45 -14.08
N PRO A 242 8.12 22.90 -12.81
CA PRO A 242 6.98 23.32 -12.00
C PRO A 242 6.41 24.72 -12.31
N VAL A 243 7.04 25.50 -13.19
CA VAL A 243 6.65 26.89 -13.52
C VAL A 243 6.05 26.98 -14.92
#